data_AF-A0A699XL16-F1
#
_entry.id   AF-A0A699XL16-F1
#
_cell.length_a   1.000
_cell.length_b   1.000
_cell.length_c   1.000
_cell.angle_alpha   90.00
_cell.angle_beta   90.00
_cell.angle_gamma   90.00
#
_symmetry.space_group_name_H-M   'P 1'
#
loop_
_entity.id
_entity.type
_entity.pdbx_description
1 polymer ?
#
loop_
_entity_poly.entity_id
_entity_poly.type
_entity_poly.pdbx_seq_one_letter_code
_entity_poly.pdbx_strand_id
1 'polypeptide(L)'
;MEVIENGNAPPITQVVEGVETTMDPTTAKEKAQRRLELKAIRTLLMGIPNEHQLKFNSIKHAKSLLQAVEKRFGENAATKTTRKNLL
;
A
#
# COMPACT_ATOMS: atom_id res chain seq x y z
N MET A 1 -3.78 -49.64 -24.63
CA MET A 1 -3.41 -48.40 -25.33
C MET A 1 -3.76 -47.26 -24.37
N GLU A 2 -2.79 -46.81 -23.59
CA GLU A 2 -3.00 -45.69 -22.66
C GLU A 2 -2.93 -44.39 -23.45
N VAL A 3 -4.00 -43.60 -23.36
CA VAL A 3 -4.06 -42.25 -23.92
C VAL A 3 -3.52 -41.33 -22.84
N ILE A 4 -2.26 -40.91 -23.00
CA ILE A 4 -1.61 -39.96 -22.08
C ILE A 4 -2.20 -38.58 -22.40
N GLU A 5 -2.95 -38.05 -21.44
CA GLU A 5 -3.67 -36.78 -21.52
C GLU A 5 -2.68 -35.61 -21.62
N ASN A 6 -2.74 -34.87 -22.73
CA ASN A 6 -1.90 -33.72 -22.99
C ASN A 6 -2.40 -32.48 -22.23
N GLY A 7 -1.57 -31.94 -21.34
CA GLY A 7 -1.13 -30.56 -21.52
C GLY A 7 -1.85 -29.44 -20.76
N ASN A 8 -2.43 -29.67 -19.58
CA ASN A 8 -2.73 -28.56 -18.68
C ASN A 8 -2.00 -28.72 -17.34
N ALA A 9 -1.11 -27.79 -17.03
CA ALA A 9 -0.49 -27.77 -15.71
C ALA A 9 -1.58 -27.42 -14.66
N PRO A 10 -1.49 -27.96 -13.44
CA PRO A 10 -2.47 -27.65 -12.41
C PRO A 10 -2.37 -26.17 -11.98
N PRO A 11 -3.50 -25.51 -11.69
CA PRO A 11 -3.52 -24.16 -11.15
C PRO A 11 -2.64 -24.02 -9.90
N ILE A 12 -1.91 -22.91 -9.81
CA ILE A 12 -1.01 -22.61 -8.70
C ILE A 12 -1.75 -21.76 -7.68
N THR A 13 -1.86 -22.26 -6.45
CA THR A 13 -2.39 -21.48 -5.31
C THR A 13 -1.26 -20.78 -4.57
N GLN A 14 -1.33 -19.45 -4.44
CA GLN A 14 -0.43 -18.65 -3.59
C GLN A 14 -1.18 -18.06 -2.41
N VAL A 15 -0.64 -18.24 -1.20
CA VAL A 15 -1.18 -17.66 0.03
C VAL A 15 -0.29 -16.50 0.45
N VAL A 16 -0.81 -15.27 0.40
CA VAL A 16 -0.12 -14.06 0.87
C VAL A 16 -0.98 -13.42 1.95
N GLU A 17 -0.43 -13.31 3.17
CA GLU A 17 -1.08 -12.64 4.31
C GLU A 17 -2.50 -13.18 4.63
N GLY A 18 -2.72 -14.48 4.43
CA GLY A 18 -4.00 -15.15 4.66
C GLY A 18 -4.99 -15.08 3.50
N VAL A 19 -4.63 -14.41 2.40
CA VAL A 19 -5.43 -14.38 1.17
C VAL A 19 -4.91 -15.46 0.22
N GLU A 20 -5.75 -16.45 -0.09
CA GLU A 20 -5.46 -17.47 -1.09
C GLU A 20 -5.84 -16.96 -2.49
N THR A 21 -4.88 -17.00 -3.42
CA THR A 21 -5.11 -16.66 -4.83
C THR A 21 -4.74 -17.84 -5.71
N THR A 22 -5.72 -18.36 -6.43
CA THR A 22 -5.54 -19.43 -7.43
C THR A 22 -5.25 -18.79 -8.79
N MET A 23 -4.13 -19.16 -9.39
CA MET A 23 -3.66 -18.64 -10.68
C MET A 23 -3.49 -19.78 -11.68
N ASP A 24 -3.81 -19.52 -12.94
CA ASP A 24 -3.48 -20.45 -14.00
C ASP A 24 -1.95 -20.58 -14.17
N PRO A 25 -1.45 -21.76 -14.57
CA PRO A 25 -0.04 -21.96 -14.86
C PRO A 25 0.38 -21.02 -15.98
N THR A 26 1.21 -20.05 -15.64
CA THR A 26 1.64 -19.00 -16.56
C THR A 26 2.89 -19.44 -17.31
N THR A 27 2.95 -19.08 -18.59
CA THR A 27 4.07 -19.41 -19.48
C THR A 27 5.33 -18.66 -19.05
N ALA A 28 6.53 -19.21 -19.35
CA ALA A 28 7.81 -18.59 -18.96
C ALA A 28 7.95 -17.13 -19.43
N LYS A 29 7.37 -16.79 -20.59
CA LYS A 29 7.35 -15.43 -21.15
C LYS A 29 6.51 -14.46 -20.31
N GLU A 30 5.32 -14.88 -19.87
CA GLU A 30 4.43 -14.07 -19.04
C GLU A 30 5.03 -13.83 -17.65
N LYS A 31 5.69 -14.84 -17.08
CA LYS A 31 6.44 -14.70 -15.83
C LYS A 31 7.58 -13.70 -15.95
N ALA A 32 8.30 -13.68 -17.08
CA ALA A 32 9.34 -12.70 -17.35
C ALA A 32 8.78 -11.27 -17.49
N GLN A 33 7.66 -11.12 -18.20
CA GLN A 33 6.97 -9.84 -18.36
C GLN A 33 6.48 -9.29 -17.01
N ARG A 34 5.80 -10.10 -16.18
CA ARG A 34 5.33 -9.70 -14.86
C ARG A 34 6.47 -9.23 -13.94
N ARG A 35 7.65 -9.85 -14.03
CA ARG A 35 8.85 -9.40 -13.29
C ARG A 35 9.33 -8.02 -13.74
N LEU A 36 9.25 -7.73 -15.03
CA LEU A 36 9.62 -6.42 -15.58
C LEU A 36 8.63 -5.34 -15.15
N GLU A 37 7.32 -5.65 -15.19
CA GLU A 37 6.26 -4.77 -14.71
C GLU A 37 6.40 -4.45 -13.22
N LEU A 38 6.64 -5.46 -12.38
CA LEU A 38 6.89 -5.25 -10.94
C LEU A 38 8.15 -4.41 -10.69
N LYS A 39 9.20 -4.59 -11.51
CA LYS A 39 10.41 -3.77 -11.44
C LYS A 39 10.12 -2.31 -11.83
N ALA A 40 9.33 -2.09 -12.87
CA ALA A 40 8.89 -0.75 -13.29
C ALA A 40 8.04 -0.07 -12.20
N ILE A 41 7.10 -0.79 -11.58
CA ILE A 41 6.29 -0.28 -10.46
C ILE A 41 7.17 0.08 -9.27
N ARG A 42 8.11 -0.79 -8.89
CA ARG A 42 9.05 -0.52 -7.80
C ARG A 42 9.90 0.73 -8.08
N THR A 43 10.42 0.86 -9.30
CA THR A 43 11.20 2.03 -9.71
C THR A 43 10.36 3.31 -9.72
N LEU A 44 9.13 3.24 -10.23
CA LEU A 44 8.19 4.36 -10.19
C LEU A 44 7.92 4.79 -8.74
N LEU A 45 7.64 3.83 -7.85
CA LEU A 45 7.38 4.09 -6.43
C LEU A 45 8.59 4.68 -5.70
N MET A 46 9.81 4.26 -6.02
CA MET A 46 11.05 4.87 -5.50
C MET A 46 11.28 6.28 -6.05
N GLY A 47 10.78 6.58 -7.26
CA GLY A 47 10.83 7.90 -7.89
C GLY A 47 9.75 8.86 -7.40
N ILE A 48 8.71 8.37 -6.69
CA ILE A 48 7.74 9.25 -6.03
C ILE A 48 8.47 9.97 -4.89
N PRO A 49 8.55 11.32 -4.90
CA PRO A 49 9.33 12.05 -3.91
C PRO A 49 8.82 11.76 -2.50
N ASN A 50 9.76 11.33 -1.67
CA ASN A 50 9.57 11.12 -0.23
C ASN A 50 8.92 12.34 0.45
N GLU A 51 9.07 13.53 -0.14
CA GLU A 51 8.43 14.77 0.28
C GLU A 51 6.89 14.66 0.39
N HIS A 52 6.20 13.98 -0.54
CA HIS A 52 4.74 13.82 -0.45
C HIS A 52 4.34 12.84 0.67
N GLN A 53 5.11 11.77 0.87
CA GLN A 53 4.91 10.83 1.98
C GLN A 53 5.20 11.50 3.34
N LEU A 54 6.27 12.27 3.42
CA LEU A 54 6.66 13.04 4.60
C LEU A 54 5.64 14.14 4.92
N LYS A 55 5.11 14.85 3.91
CA LYS A 55 4.01 15.83 4.09
C LYS A 55 2.75 15.15 4.63
N PHE A 56 2.37 13.99 4.11
CA PHE A 56 1.21 13.25 4.58
C PHE A 56 1.39 12.75 6.03
N ASN A 57 2.56 12.18 6.34
CA ASN A 57 2.90 11.76 7.70
C ASN A 57 2.93 12.96 8.66
N SER A 58 3.48 14.10 8.23
CA SER A 58 3.50 15.34 9.02
C SER A 58 2.09 15.83 9.35
N ILE A 59 1.17 15.85 8.37
CA ILE A 59 -0.23 16.25 8.60
C ILE A 59 -0.92 15.30 9.60
N LYS A 60 -0.71 13.98 9.44
CA LYS A 60 -1.25 12.96 10.34
C LYS A 60 -0.75 13.16 11.77
N HIS A 61 0.57 13.34 11.94
CA HIS A 61 1.18 13.53 13.26
C HIS A 61 0.79 14.88 13.88
N ALA A 62 0.70 15.95 13.10
CA ALA A 62 0.26 17.26 13.59
C ALA A 62 -1.17 17.22 14.14
N LYS A 63 -2.09 16.53 13.47
CA LYS A 63 -3.48 16.35 13.93
C LYS A 63 -3.54 15.56 15.23
N SER A 64 -2.80 14.46 15.34
CA SER A 64 -2.73 13.67 16.58
C SER A 64 -2.08 14.44 17.73
N LEU A 65 -1.05 15.24 17.46
CA LEU A 65 -0.41 16.10 18.46
C LEU A 65 -1.38 17.16 18.97
N LEU A 66 -2.12 17.82 18.06
CA LEU A 66 -3.16 18.79 18.42
C LEU A 66 -4.22 18.15 19.32
N GLN A 67 -4.74 16.98 18.95
CA GLN A 67 -5.72 16.27 19.78
C GLN A 67 -5.17 15.85 21.15
N ALA A 68 -3.90 15.45 21.22
CA ALA A 68 -3.25 15.12 22.48
C ALA A 68 -3.07 16.35 23.37
N VAL A 69 -2.71 17.50 22.79
CA VAL A 69 -2.64 18.80 23.49
C VAL A 69 -4.04 19.21 23.95
N GLU A 70 -5.06 19.16 23.09
CA GLU A 70 -6.45 19.47 23.45
C GLU A 70 -6.96 18.57 24.59
N LYS A 71 -6.68 17.27 24.55
CA LYS A 71 -7.07 16.32 25.60
C LYS A 71 -6.31 16.55 26.91
N ARG A 72 -5.03 16.92 26.83
CA ARG A 72 -4.18 17.18 28.01
C ARG A 72 -4.50 18.50 28.69
N PHE A 73 -4.91 19.51 27.91
CA PHE A 73 -5.14 20.86 28.40
C PHE A 73 -6.60 21.28 28.49
N GLY A 74 -7.53 20.45 28.00
CA GLY A 74 -8.98 20.47 28.29
C GLY A 74 -9.63 21.85 28.37
N GLU A 75 -10.24 22.28 27.25
CA GLU A 75 -11.31 23.30 27.18
C GLU A 75 -11.01 24.71 27.77
N ASN A 76 -9.83 25.24 27.54
CA ASN A 76 -9.52 26.66 27.74
C ASN A 76 -9.79 27.44 26.45
N ALA A 77 -10.53 28.55 26.56
CA ALA A 77 -11.01 29.40 25.45
C ALA A 77 -9.94 29.81 24.40
N ALA A 78 -8.65 29.70 24.74
CA ALA A 78 -7.52 30.01 23.86
C ALA A 78 -7.40 29.08 22.63
N THR A 79 -7.73 27.79 22.73
CA THR A 79 -7.54 26.83 21.62
C THR A 79 -8.56 27.02 20.48
N LYS A 80 -9.74 27.60 20.79
CA LYS A 80 -10.77 27.98 19.81
C LYS A 80 -10.28 29.08 18.84
N THR A 81 -9.42 29.98 19.31
CA THR A 81 -8.84 31.06 18.50
C THR A 81 -7.77 30.53 17.54
N THR A 82 -6.93 29.61 18.00
CA THR A 82 -5.91 28.95 17.17
C THR A 82 -6.55 28.18 16.00
N ARG A 83 -7.65 27.45 16.24
CA ARG A 83 -8.39 26.75 15.16
C ARG A 83 -8.96 27.71 14.10
N LYS A 84 -9.44 28.89 14.50
CA LYS A 84 -9.96 29.90 13.55
C LYS A 84 -8.86 30.55 12.71
N ASN A 85 -7.63 30.61 13.23
CA ASN A 85 -6.49 31.21 12.53
C ASN A 85 -5.70 30.20 11.67
N LEU A 86 -6.05 28.90 11.73
CA LEU A 86 -5.44 27.83 10.93
C LEU A 86 -6.29 27.40 9.72
N LEU A 87 -7.47 28.00 9.51
CA LEU A 87 -8.37 27.74 8.38
C LEU A 87 -8.27 28.89 7.37
#